data_AF-A0A7V4JFB4-F1
#
_entry.id   AF-A0A7V4JFB4-F1
#
_cell.length_a   1.000
_cell.length_b   1.000
_cell.length_c   1.000
_cell.angle_alpha   90.00
_cell.angle_beta   90.00
_cell.angle_gamma   90.00
#
_symmetry.space_group_name_H-M   'P 1'
#
loop_
_entity.id
_entity.type
_entity.pdbx_description
1 polymer ?
#
loop_
_entity_poly.entity_id
_entity_poly.type
_entity_poly.pdbx_seq_one_letter_code
_entity_poly.pdbx_strand_id
1 'polypeptide(L)'
;MGNRRSKAQNPIRAPLAWTILVIGSVALWLLSGCGSDLIAAAIQAEKAGDYPAAVDLYRQELALDPHDKDAVKGLAVDLFLLRQFDEALIYQESAVRLEPGDVQLKVELAFNYLNHQGEPQKAVEVLREATRVERTARLLTFLAQAQLAAGQPQEAEVSLRSATAEDPSYAWAYALLVKMLGDQGRGAEAEAVRQTALAAGIVLQSAP
;
A
#
# COMPACT_ATOMS: atom_id res chain seq x y z
N MET A 1 -3.00 -6.22 101.04
CA MET A 1 -1.70 -5.57 100.77
C MET A 1 -1.32 -5.95 99.35
N GLY A 2 -1.44 -5.13 98.30
CA GLY A 2 -1.23 -3.69 98.22
C GLY A 2 0.22 -3.45 97.83
N ASN A 3 0.58 -3.57 96.55
CA ASN A 3 1.77 -2.92 96.03
C ASN A 3 1.53 -2.30 94.65
N ARG A 4 2.10 -1.10 94.51
CA ARG A 4 1.77 -0.04 93.55
C ARG A 4 2.84 0.05 92.44
N ARG A 5 2.41 0.58 91.30
CA ARG A 5 3.18 1.38 90.28
C ARG A 5 4.23 0.58 89.48
N SER A 6 4.25 0.65 88.16
CA SER A 6 4.67 1.86 87.44
C SER A 6 4.09 1.96 86.02
N LYS A 7 3.82 3.21 85.63
CA LYS A 7 3.45 3.67 84.29
C LYS A 7 4.63 3.51 83.32
N ALA A 8 4.34 3.20 82.06
CA ALA A 8 5.08 3.71 80.92
C ALA A 8 4.09 4.03 79.79
N GLN A 9 4.21 5.23 79.25
CA GLN A 9 3.34 5.87 78.26
C GLN A 9 3.74 5.47 76.83
N ASN A 10 2.73 5.17 75.99
CA ASN A 10 2.52 5.57 74.58
C ASN A 10 3.59 5.30 73.49
N PRO A 11 3.30 5.43 72.18
CA PRO A 11 2.00 5.39 71.46
C PRO A 11 2.05 4.65 70.08
N ILE A 12 0.87 4.56 69.43
CA ILE A 12 0.62 4.48 67.98
C ILE A 12 1.25 3.30 67.20
N ARG A 13 0.41 2.45 66.63
CA ARG A 13 0.54 1.90 65.26
C ARG A 13 -0.75 1.19 64.84
N ALA A 14 -1.59 1.88 64.07
CA ALA A 14 -2.30 1.26 62.97
C ALA A 14 -1.48 1.53 61.70
N PRO A 15 -1.51 0.64 60.70
CA PRO A 15 -2.23 1.06 59.52
C PRO A 15 -3.07 -0.05 58.85
N LEU A 16 -4.23 0.39 58.38
CA LEU A 16 -4.90 -0.14 57.20
C LEU A 16 -3.98 0.00 55.99
N ALA A 17 -3.82 -1.06 55.20
CA ALA A 17 -3.59 -0.98 53.75
C ALA A 17 -3.80 -2.34 53.12
N TRP A 18 -5.05 -2.66 52.79
CA TRP A 18 -5.37 -3.59 51.70
C TRP A 18 -4.99 -2.88 50.40
N THR A 19 -3.73 -3.01 49.97
CA THR A 19 -3.34 -2.64 48.60
C THR A 19 -3.25 -3.90 47.77
N ILE A 20 -4.24 -4.00 46.89
CA ILE A 20 -4.36 -4.86 45.72
C ILE A 20 -3.02 -4.98 45.00
N LEU A 21 -2.44 -6.19 44.97
CA LEU A 21 -1.28 -6.52 44.15
C LEU A 21 -1.69 -7.58 43.13
N VAL A 22 -2.52 -7.17 42.17
CA VAL A 22 -2.90 -7.99 41.00
C VAL A 22 -2.68 -7.25 39.67
N ILE A 23 -2.27 -5.97 39.68
CA ILE A 23 -1.98 -5.22 38.44
C ILE A 23 -0.46 -5.21 38.15
N GLY A 24 0.29 -6.21 38.65
CA GLY A 24 1.74 -6.29 38.48
C GLY A 24 2.21 -7.17 37.32
N SER A 25 1.35 -8.02 36.75
CA SER A 25 1.75 -9.02 35.75
C SER A 25 1.32 -8.71 34.31
N VAL A 26 0.49 -7.69 34.08
CA VAL A 26 0.10 -7.29 32.71
C VAL A 26 0.85 -6.04 32.24
N ALA A 27 1.33 -5.19 33.15
CA ALA A 27 2.02 -3.94 32.81
C ALA A 27 3.56 -4.07 32.70
N LEU A 28 4.12 -5.26 32.97
CA LEU A 28 5.57 -5.52 32.90
C LEU A 28 5.93 -6.43 31.70
N TRP A 29 5.24 -6.23 30.57
CA TRP A 29 5.60 -6.77 29.24
C TRP A 29 5.86 -5.66 28.22
N LEU A 30 5.98 -4.41 28.65
CA LEU A 30 6.20 -3.24 27.77
C LEU A 30 7.68 -2.84 27.62
N LEU A 31 8.63 -3.73 27.95
CA LEU A 31 10.07 -3.41 27.94
C LEU A 31 10.94 -4.44 27.21
N SER A 32 10.36 -5.17 26.25
CA SER A 32 11.13 -5.91 25.25
C SER A 32 10.57 -5.50 23.89
N GLY A 33 11.43 -5.04 22.98
CA GLY A 33 11.04 -4.45 21.70
C GLY A 33 10.43 -5.47 20.72
N CYS A 34 9.22 -5.95 21.02
CA CYS A 34 8.56 -6.96 20.19
C CYS A 34 8.20 -6.44 18.79
N GLY A 35 7.92 -5.14 18.63
CA GLY A 35 7.54 -4.58 17.33
C GLY A 35 8.64 -4.65 16.29
N SER A 36 9.87 -4.27 16.68
CA SER A 36 11.03 -4.37 15.78
C SER A 36 11.41 -5.81 15.43
N ASP A 37 11.13 -6.77 16.32
CA ASP A 37 11.48 -8.17 16.14
C ASP A 37 10.51 -8.87 15.17
N LEU A 38 9.22 -8.55 15.23
CA LEU A 38 8.19 -9.14 14.35
C LEU A 38 8.33 -8.64 12.90
N ILE A 39 8.52 -7.34 12.69
CA ILE A 39 8.77 -6.78 11.35
C ILE A 39 10.04 -7.38 10.75
N ALA A 40 11.14 -7.45 11.53
CA ALA A 40 12.38 -8.02 11.04
C ALA A 40 12.22 -9.50 10.66
N ALA A 41 11.48 -10.28 11.46
CA ALA A 41 11.17 -11.67 11.16
C ALA A 41 10.30 -11.81 9.91
N ALA A 42 9.29 -10.94 9.72
CA ALA A 42 8.43 -10.94 8.53
C ALA A 42 9.25 -10.70 7.27
N ILE A 43 10.14 -9.70 7.27
CA ILE A 43 11.05 -9.41 6.16
C ILE A 43 12.01 -10.59 5.87
N GLN A 44 12.43 -11.35 6.89
CA GLN A 44 13.23 -12.56 6.66
C GLN A 44 12.41 -13.67 6.01
N ALA A 45 11.15 -13.83 6.41
CA ALA A 45 10.24 -14.78 5.78
C ALA A 45 9.96 -14.40 4.31
N GLU A 46 9.74 -13.12 4.00
CA GLU A 46 9.63 -12.60 2.62
C GLU A 46 10.87 -12.95 1.78
N LYS A 47 12.07 -12.72 2.32
CA LYS A 47 13.35 -13.06 1.64
C LYS A 47 13.50 -14.56 1.39
N ALA A 48 12.92 -15.39 2.26
CA ALA A 48 12.87 -16.84 2.09
C ALA A 48 11.75 -17.29 1.13
N GLY A 49 10.88 -16.37 0.69
CA GLY A 49 9.71 -16.66 -0.14
C GLY A 49 8.53 -17.25 0.64
N ASP A 50 8.58 -17.25 1.97
CA ASP A 50 7.53 -17.72 2.86
C ASP A 50 6.54 -16.60 3.19
N TYR A 51 5.82 -16.15 2.16
CA TYR A 51 4.81 -15.10 2.29
C TYR A 51 3.69 -15.44 3.29
N PRO A 52 3.22 -16.69 3.43
CA PRO A 52 2.23 -17.02 4.47
C PRO A 52 2.76 -16.75 5.89
N ALA A 53 4.01 -17.12 6.18
CA ALA A 53 4.61 -16.82 7.48
C ALA A 53 4.79 -15.31 7.71
N ALA A 54 5.19 -14.56 6.66
CA ALA A 54 5.30 -13.11 6.73
C ALA A 54 3.95 -12.43 7.03
N VAL A 55 2.87 -12.85 6.36
CA VAL A 55 1.50 -12.40 6.64
C VAL A 55 1.11 -12.61 8.10
N ASP A 56 1.38 -13.79 8.67
CA ASP A 56 1.06 -14.08 10.07
C ASP A 56 1.85 -13.22 11.05
N LEU A 57 3.11 -12.89 10.72
CA LEU A 57 3.96 -12.00 11.52
C LEU A 57 3.49 -10.55 11.43
N TYR A 58 3.14 -10.06 10.24
CA TYR A 58 2.57 -8.71 10.09
C TYR A 58 1.21 -8.57 10.77
N ARG A 59 0.35 -9.60 10.74
CA ARG A 59 -0.92 -9.59 11.50
C ARG A 59 -0.68 -9.54 13.00
N GLN A 60 0.35 -10.23 13.51
CA GLN A 60 0.74 -10.12 14.92
C GLN A 60 1.22 -8.71 15.25
N GLU A 61 2.00 -8.09 14.36
CA GLU A 61 2.43 -6.70 14.55
C GLU A 61 1.23 -5.75 14.61
N LEU A 62 0.29 -5.87 13.67
CA LEU A 62 -0.91 -5.03 13.63
C LEU A 62 -1.87 -5.28 14.81
N ALA A 63 -1.76 -6.41 15.50
CA ALA A 63 -2.47 -6.64 16.75
C ALA A 63 -1.86 -5.84 17.92
N LEU A 64 -0.57 -5.50 17.84
CA LEU A 64 0.16 -4.67 18.81
C LEU A 64 0.05 -3.18 18.46
N ASP A 65 0.31 -2.81 17.22
CA ASP A 65 0.12 -1.47 16.67
C ASP A 65 -0.71 -1.50 15.37
N PRO A 66 -2.03 -1.23 15.45
CA PRO A 66 -2.92 -1.23 14.28
C PRO A 66 -2.58 -0.21 13.18
N HIS A 67 -1.68 0.74 13.43
CA HIS A 67 -1.30 1.79 12.47
C HIS A 67 0.17 1.71 12.07
N ASP A 68 0.87 0.62 12.38
CA ASP A 68 2.24 0.41 11.93
C ASP A 68 2.27 0.36 10.39
N LYS A 69 2.94 1.35 9.79
CA LYS A 69 2.94 1.56 8.34
C LYS A 69 3.68 0.46 7.60
N ASP A 70 4.76 -0.04 8.18
CA ASP A 70 5.59 -1.07 7.55
C ASP A 70 4.83 -2.40 7.55
N ALA A 71 4.14 -2.74 8.65
CA ALA A 71 3.28 -3.91 8.73
C ALA A 71 2.08 -3.83 7.77
N VAL A 72 1.39 -2.68 7.70
CA VAL A 72 0.28 -2.50 6.76
C VAL A 72 0.75 -2.68 5.30
N LYS A 73 1.92 -2.13 4.95
CA LYS A 73 2.48 -2.23 3.58
C LYS A 73 2.94 -3.65 3.27
N GLY A 74 3.72 -4.27 4.14
CA GLY A 74 4.19 -5.63 3.96
C GLY A 74 3.04 -6.61 3.82
N LEU A 75 2.04 -6.50 4.71
CA LEU A 75 0.83 -7.33 4.65
C LEU A 75 0.05 -7.14 3.34
N ALA A 76 -0.12 -5.89 2.88
CA ALA A 76 -0.77 -5.61 1.60
C ALA A 76 -0.06 -6.28 0.41
N VAL A 77 1.27 -6.20 0.38
CA VAL A 77 2.10 -6.78 -0.69
C VAL A 77 2.04 -8.31 -0.65
N ASP A 78 2.23 -8.92 0.51
CA ASP A 78 2.27 -10.37 0.64
C ASP A 78 0.91 -11.02 0.37
N LEU A 79 -0.18 -10.42 0.83
CA LEU A 79 -1.54 -10.85 0.48
C LEU A 79 -1.76 -10.79 -1.04
N PHE A 80 -1.25 -9.75 -1.70
CA PHE A 80 -1.34 -9.64 -3.16
C PHE A 80 -0.54 -10.73 -3.87
N LEU A 81 0.69 -11.02 -3.41
CA LEU A 81 1.52 -12.11 -3.95
C LEU A 81 0.89 -13.49 -3.74
N LEU A 82 0.20 -13.69 -2.62
CA LEU A 82 -0.61 -14.87 -2.32
C LEU A 82 -1.95 -14.91 -3.07
N ARG A 83 -2.23 -13.92 -3.92
CA ARG A 83 -3.47 -13.77 -4.70
C ARG A 83 -4.73 -13.60 -3.86
N GLN A 84 -4.58 -13.16 -2.61
CA GLN A 84 -5.67 -12.82 -1.71
C GLN A 84 -6.09 -11.37 -1.95
N PHE A 85 -6.54 -11.07 -3.18
CA PHE A 85 -6.69 -9.70 -3.68
C PHE A 85 -7.70 -8.86 -2.90
N ASP A 86 -8.79 -9.47 -2.42
CA ASP A 86 -9.84 -8.78 -1.66
C ASP A 86 -9.34 -8.34 -0.28
N GLU A 87 -8.54 -9.18 0.38
CA GLU A 87 -7.94 -8.82 1.67
C GLU A 87 -6.79 -7.82 1.47
N ALA A 88 -5.96 -8.04 0.45
CA ALA A 88 -4.91 -7.09 0.07
C ALA A 88 -5.48 -5.69 -0.16
N LEU A 89 -6.66 -5.57 -0.78
CA LEU A 89 -7.31 -4.29 -1.05
C LEU A 89 -7.53 -3.47 0.22
N ILE A 90 -7.99 -4.10 1.30
CA ILE A 90 -8.25 -3.44 2.59
C ILE A 90 -6.97 -2.77 3.11
N TYR A 91 -5.86 -3.50 3.06
CA TYR A 91 -4.56 -3.02 3.54
C TYR A 91 -3.92 -2.02 2.56
N GLN A 92 -4.11 -2.16 1.25
CA GLN A 92 -3.66 -1.18 0.25
C GLN A 92 -4.37 0.17 0.41
N GLU A 93 -5.69 0.17 0.62
CA GLU A 93 -6.45 1.39 0.92
C GLU A 93 -5.97 2.02 2.24
N SER A 94 -5.66 1.21 3.25
CA SER A 94 -5.08 1.68 4.50
C SER A 94 -3.70 2.30 4.31
N ALA A 95 -2.83 1.65 3.55
CA ALA A 95 -1.49 2.13 3.24
C ALA A 95 -1.53 3.50 2.54
N VAL A 96 -2.41 3.67 1.54
CA VAL A 96 -2.61 4.95 0.85
C VAL A 96 -3.15 6.04 1.79
N ARG A 97 -4.02 5.70 2.76
CA ARG A 97 -4.48 6.68 3.77
C ARG A 97 -3.37 7.10 4.73
N LEU A 98 -2.50 6.17 5.13
CA LEU A 98 -1.37 6.43 6.03
C LEU A 98 -0.24 7.21 5.35
N GLU A 99 -0.07 7.02 4.04
CA GLU A 99 0.97 7.65 3.23
C GLU A 99 0.41 8.19 1.90
N PRO A 100 -0.41 9.26 1.92
CA PRO A 100 -1.10 9.76 0.72
C PRO A 100 -0.16 10.35 -0.34
N GLY A 101 1.12 10.56 -0.02
CA GLY A 101 2.16 11.02 -0.95
C GLY A 101 2.90 9.89 -1.66
N ASP A 102 2.74 8.63 -1.25
CA ASP A 102 3.45 7.50 -1.86
C ASP A 102 2.76 7.11 -3.17
N VAL A 103 3.43 7.41 -4.28
CA VAL A 103 2.96 7.11 -5.64
C VAL A 103 2.90 5.61 -5.90
N GLN A 104 3.82 4.83 -5.33
CA GLN A 104 3.90 3.40 -5.57
C GLN A 104 2.70 2.67 -4.93
N LEU A 105 2.33 3.06 -3.71
CA LEU A 105 1.12 2.53 -3.06
C LEU A 105 -0.15 2.81 -3.86
N LYS A 106 -0.25 4.00 -4.45
CA LYS A 106 -1.37 4.35 -5.35
C LYS A 106 -1.40 3.49 -6.61
N VAL A 107 -0.24 3.22 -7.21
CA VAL A 107 -0.15 2.33 -8.38
C VAL A 107 -0.61 0.92 -8.03
N GLU A 108 -0.14 0.37 -6.91
CA GLU A 108 -0.53 -0.97 -6.45
C GLU A 108 -2.04 -1.07 -6.16
N LEU A 109 -2.60 -0.09 -5.47
CA LEU A 109 -4.04 0.00 -5.22
C LEU A 109 -4.83 0.08 -6.52
N ALA A 110 -4.43 0.96 -7.45
CA ALA A 110 -5.09 1.10 -8.74
C ALA A 110 -5.04 -0.20 -9.57
N PHE A 111 -3.93 -0.95 -9.48
CA PHE A 111 -3.79 -2.23 -10.16
C PHE A 111 -4.72 -3.30 -9.58
N ASN A 112 -4.91 -3.32 -8.26
CA ASN A 112 -5.87 -4.24 -7.64
C ASN A 112 -7.30 -3.90 -8.09
N TYR A 113 -7.70 -2.62 -8.03
CA TYR A 113 -9.00 -2.17 -8.54
C TYR A 113 -9.23 -2.56 -10.00
N LEU A 114 -8.22 -2.34 -10.86
CA LEU A 114 -8.33 -2.56 -12.29
C LEU A 114 -8.38 -4.04 -12.67
N ASN A 115 -7.50 -4.87 -12.08
CA ASN A 115 -7.26 -6.23 -12.57
C ASN A 115 -7.97 -7.32 -11.76
N HIS A 116 -8.39 -7.04 -10.53
CA HIS A 116 -8.96 -8.05 -9.63
C HIS A 116 -10.35 -7.70 -9.13
N GLN A 117 -10.61 -6.41 -8.88
CA GLN A 117 -11.92 -5.97 -8.37
C GLN A 117 -12.93 -5.62 -9.47
N GLY A 118 -12.46 -5.38 -10.70
CA GLY A 118 -13.33 -4.94 -11.79
C GLY A 118 -13.89 -3.54 -11.57
N GLU A 119 -13.15 -2.68 -10.86
CA GLU A 119 -13.54 -1.31 -10.51
C GLU A 119 -12.65 -0.28 -11.24
N PRO A 120 -12.69 -0.20 -12.58
CA PRO A 120 -11.75 0.63 -13.34
C PRO A 120 -11.93 2.13 -13.06
N GLN A 121 -13.12 2.60 -12.66
CA GLN A 121 -13.32 4.00 -12.29
C GLN A 121 -12.52 4.38 -11.03
N LYS A 122 -12.45 3.51 -10.01
CA LYS A 122 -11.62 3.77 -8.82
C LYS A 122 -10.13 3.77 -9.17
N ALA A 123 -9.70 2.87 -10.06
CA ALA A 123 -8.33 2.88 -10.56
C ALA A 123 -7.98 4.21 -11.26
N VAL A 124 -8.90 4.76 -12.07
CA VAL A 124 -8.73 6.08 -12.71
C VAL A 124 -8.58 7.19 -11.67
N GLU A 125 -9.39 7.19 -10.61
CA GLU A 125 -9.32 8.19 -9.55
C GLU A 125 -7.96 8.16 -8.84
N VAL A 126 -7.53 6.98 -8.40
CA VAL A 126 -6.25 6.80 -7.70
C VAL A 126 -5.06 7.15 -8.60
N LEU A 127 -5.07 6.73 -9.87
CA LEU A 127 -4.00 7.07 -10.82
C LEU A 127 -3.99 8.56 -11.16
N ARG A 128 -5.15 9.21 -11.21
CA ARG A 128 -5.22 10.67 -11.40
C ARG A 128 -4.55 11.39 -10.23
N GLU A 129 -4.75 10.92 -9.00
CA GLU A 129 -4.03 11.45 -7.85
C GLU A 129 -2.52 11.17 -7.92
N ALA A 130 -2.12 9.97 -8.32
CA ALA A 130 -0.71 9.63 -8.52
C ALA A 130 -0.05 10.58 -9.53
N THR A 131 -0.70 10.86 -10.67
CA THR A 131 -0.19 11.78 -11.70
C THR A 131 -0.11 13.25 -11.27
N ARG A 132 -0.79 13.64 -10.18
CA ARG A 132 -0.66 14.99 -9.58
C ARG A 132 0.56 15.10 -8.67
N VAL A 133 0.98 14.00 -8.06
CA VAL A 133 2.18 13.92 -7.22
C VAL A 133 3.42 13.81 -8.10
N GLU A 134 3.41 12.85 -9.01
CA GLU A 134 4.49 12.61 -9.95
C GLU A 134 3.90 12.46 -11.36
N ARG A 135 4.38 13.28 -12.30
CA ARG A 135 3.93 13.23 -13.69
C ARG A 135 5.00 12.56 -14.55
N THR A 136 4.80 11.29 -14.88
CA THR A 136 5.68 10.54 -15.79
C THR A 136 4.91 9.84 -16.90
N ALA A 137 5.59 9.54 -18.01
CA ALA A 137 4.98 8.80 -19.11
C ALA A 137 4.41 7.44 -18.67
N ARG A 138 5.08 6.75 -17.73
CA ARG A 138 4.59 5.50 -17.13
C ARG A 138 3.24 5.68 -16.44
N LEU A 139 3.13 6.66 -15.54
CA LEU A 139 1.88 6.91 -14.79
C LEU A 139 0.75 7.39 -15.70
N LEU A 140 1.06 8.24 -16.68
CA LEU A 140 0.09 8.67 -17.69
C LEU A 140 -0.40 7.50 -18.56
N THR A 141 0.48 6.52 -18.85
CA THR A 141 0.11 5.30 -19.58
C THR A 141 -0.76 4.37 -18.72
N PHE A 142 -0.44 4.20 -17.42
CA PHE A 142 -1.31 3.47 -16.49
C PHE A 142 -2.69 4.12 -16.38
N LEU A 143 -2.74 5.46 -16.25
CA LEU A 143 -3.99 6.21 -16.22
C LEU A 143 -4.80 5.97 -17.50
N ALA A 144 -4.16 6.04 -18.66
CA ALA A 144 -4.83 5.77 -19.93
C ALA A 144 -5.39 4.33 -20.01
N GLN A 145 -4.65 3.34 -19.53
CA GLN A 145 -5.12 1.96 -19.48
C GLN A 145 -6.37 1.83 -18.60
N ALA A 146 -6.37 2.44 -17.41
CA ALA A 146 -7.54 2.46 -16.54
C ALA A 146 -8.72 3.21 -17.17
N GLN A 147 -8.46 4.32 -17.87
CA GLN A 147 -9.48 5.09 -18.61
C GLN A 147 -10.12 4.26 -19.73
N LEU A 148 -9.33 3.51 -20.50
CA LEU A 148 -9.86 2.59 -21.51
C LEU A 148 -10.76 1.52 -20.90
N ALA A 149 -10.33 0.89 -19.81
CA ALA A 149 -11.15 -0.09 -19.10
C ALA A 149 -12.43 0.52 -18.49
N ALA A 150 -12.38 1.80 -18.10
CA ALA A 150 -13.52 2.55 -17.59
C ALA A 150 -14.47 3.08 -18.67
N GLY A 151 -14.19 2.82 -19.96
CA GLY A 151 -14.99 3.32 -21.08
C GLY A 151 -14.79 4.80 -21.39
N GLN A 152 -13.61 5.37 -21.09
CA GLN A 152 -13.22 6.77 -21.27
C GLN A 152 -12.13 6.93 -22.35
N PRO A 153 -12.41 6.58 -23.63
CA PRO A 153 -11.37 6.53 -24.65
C PRO A 153 -10.83 7.90 -25.08
N GLN A 154 -11.64 8.96 -24.97
CA GLN A 154 -11.19 10.32 -25.30
C GLN A 154 -10.16 10.81 -24.29
N GLU A 155 -10.40 10.59 -23.00
CA GLU A 155 -9.48 10.94 -21.93
C GLU A 155 -8.21 10.07 -21.99
N ALA A 156 -8.34 8.79 -22.32
CA ALA A 156 -7.20 7.90 -22.54
C ALA A 156 -6.28 8.40 -23.65
N GLU A 157 -6.83 8.88 -24.77
CA GLU A 157 -6.04 9.46 -25.85
C GLU A 157 -5.24 10.68 -25.39
N VAL A 158 -5.87 11.58 -24.63
CA VAL A 158 -5.21 12.77 -24.07
C VAL A 158 -4.06 12.35 -23.15
N SER A 159 -4.30 11.37 -22.27
CA SER A 159 -3.27 10.82 -21.38
C SER A 159 -2.11 10.19 -22.15
N LEU A 160 -2.38 9.42 -23.21
CA LEU A 160 -1.34 8.76 -24.01
C LEU A 160 -0.52 9.76 -24.83
N ARG A 161 -1.16 10.74 -25.45
CA ARG A 161 -0.44 11.81 -26.16
C ARG A 161 0.43 12.62 -25.20
N SER A 162 -0.07 12.88 -23.99
CA SER A 162 0.72 13.48 -22.92
C SER A 162 1.90 12.59 -22.53
N ALA A 163 1.70 11.27 -22.41
CA ALA A 163 2.77 10.33 -22.08
C ALA A 163 3.88 10.32 -23.14
N THR A 164 3.53 10.32 -24.43
CA THR A 164 4.52 10.37 -25.52
C THR A 164 5.26 11.71 -25.60
N ALA A 165 4.66 12.79 -25.09
CA ALA A 165 5.32 14.09 -25.01
C ALA A 165 6.23 14.20 -23.78
N GLU A 166 5.83 13.58 -22.66
CA GLU A 166 6.60 13.55 -21.41
C GLU A 166 7.89 12.72 -21.57
N ASP A 167 7.79 11.54 -22.19
CA ASP A 167 8.94 10.72 -22.54
C ASP A 167 8.78 10.14 -23.95
N PRO A 168 9.41 10.77 -24.96
CA PRO A 168 9.39 10.28 -26.33
C PRO A 168 10.03 8.90 -26.52
N SER A 169 10.77 8.37 -25.54
CA SER A 169 11.37 7.03 -25.58
C SER A 169 10.46 5.94 -24.99
N TYR A 170 9.34 6.31 -24.38
CA TYR A 170 8.45 5.36 -23.70
C TYR A 170 7.56 4.57 -24.65
N ALA A 171 8.11 3.45 -25.16
CA ALA A 171 7.49 2.63 -26.21
C ALA A 171 6.07 2.15 -25.90
N TRP A 172 5.74 1.88 -24.63
CA TRP A 172 4.43 1.36 -24.27
C TRP A 172 3.29 2.38 -24.47
N ALA A 173 3.54 3.68 -24.27
CA ALA A 173 2.57 4.72 -24.56
C ALA A 173 2.18 4.72 -26.05
N TYR A 174 3.18 4.62 -26.94
CA TYR A 174 2.95 4.53 -28.37
C TYR A 174 2.20 3.26 -28.75
N ALA A 175 2.60 2.11 -28.21
CA ALA A 175 1.94 0.84 -28.49
C ALA A 175 0.44 0.88 -28.11
N LEU A 176 0.12 1.41 -26.93
CA LEU A 176 -1.26 1.51 -26.46
C LEU A 176 -2.07 2.53 -27.28
N LEU A 177 -1.46 3.66 -27.66
CA LEU A 177 -2.11 4.67 -28.51
C LEU A 177 -2.41 4.14 -29.91
N VAL A 178 -1.46 3.45 -30.55
CA VAL A 178 -1.65 2.83 -31.87
C VAL A 178 -2.75 1.78 -31.79
N LYS A 179 -2.74 0.91 -30.77
CA LYS A 179 -3.78 -0.11 -30.58
C LYS A 179 -5.16 0.54 -30.43
N MET A 180 -5.28 1.53 -29.55
CA MET A 180 -6.54 2.25 -29.30
C MET A 180 -7.09 2.91 -30.56
N LEU A 181 -6.25 3.61 -31.33
CA LEU A 181 -6.65 4.26 -32.58
C LEU A 181 -7.07 3.22 -33.64
N GLY A 182 -6.37 2.09 -33.71
CA GLY A 182 -6.73 0.97 -34.57
C GLY A 182 -8.10 0.36 -34.23
N ASP A 183 -8.34 0.08 -32.95
CA ASP A 183 -9.62 -0.45 -32.45
C ASP A 183 -10.80 0.50 -32.74
N GLN A 184 -10.54 1.80 -32.88
CA GLN A 184 -11.53 2.83 -33.24
C GLN A 184 -11.67 3.06 -34.76
N GLY A 185 -10.95 2.31 -35.60
CA GLY A 185 -10.95 2.50 -37.06
C GLY A 185 -10.18 3.74 -37.55
N ARG A 186 -9.44 4.43 -36.67
CA ARG A 186 -8.64 5.62 -36.99
C ARG A 186 -7.25 5.25 -37.49
N GLY A 187 -7.21 4.39 -38.51
CA GLY A 187 -5.98 3.78 -39.03
C GLY A 187 -4.93 4.77 -39.54
N ALA A 188 -5.35 5.87 -40.16
CA ALA A 188 -4.43 6.92 -40.63
C ALA A 188 -3.68 7.59 -39.47
N GLU A 189 -4.37 7.85 -38.35
CA GLU A 189 -3.74 8.42 -37.16
C GLU A 189 -2.85 7.41 -36.44
N ALA A 190 -3.27 6.14 -36.39
CA ALA A 190 -2.46 5.06 -35.84
C ALA A 190 -1.13 4.92 -36.60
N GLU A 191 -1.15 5.02 -37.93
CA GLU A 191 0.05 5.02 -38.76
C GLU A 191 0.93 6.24 -38.49
N ALA A 192 0.34 7.44 -38.38
CA ALA A 192 1.10 8.64 -38.05
C ALA A 192 1.83 8.52 -36.69
N VAL A 193 1.17 7.94 -35.68
CA VAL A 193 1.78 7.67 -34.37
C VAL A 193 2.91 6.64 -34.48
N ARG A 194 2.75 5.58 -35.29
CA ARG A 194 3.81 4.59 -35.55
C ARG A 194 5.03 5.24 -36.20
N GLN A 195 4.83 6.14 -37.17
CA GLN A 195 5.92 6.88 -37.81
C GLN A 195 6.63 7.81 -36.82
N THR A 196 5.89 8.42 -35.89
CA THR A 196 6.47 9.24 -34.81
C THR A 196 7.31 8.39 -33.87
N ALA A 197 6.81 7.21 -33.46
CA ALA A 197 7.57 6.26 -32.65
C ALA A 197 8.86 5.81 -33.36
N LEU A 198 8.78 5.50 -34.65
CA LEU A 198 9.94 5.10 -35.46
C LEU A 198 10.99 6.22 -35.55
N ALA A 199 10.55 7.46 -35.74
CA ALA A 199 11.43 8.64 -35.74
C ALA A 199 12.13 8.85 -34.38
N ALA A 200 11.49 8.43 -33.28
CA ALA A 200 12.08 8.40 -31.94
C ALA A 200 12.95 7.14 -31.68
N GLY A 201 13.19 6.30 -32.70
CA GLY A 201 13.98 5.07 -32.57
C GLY A 201 13.24 3.88 -31.97
N ILE A 202 11.91 3.97 -31.83
CA ILE A 202 11.07 2.92 -31.26
C ILE A 202 10.44 2.11 -32.39
N VAL A 203 10.80 0.83 -32.45
CA VAL A 203 10.16 -0.11 -33.38
C VAL A 203 8.99 -0.79 -32.65
N LEU A 204 7.77 -0.33 -32.94
CA LEU A 204 6.56 -0.99 -32.46
C LEU A 204 6.33 -2.26 -33.28
N GLN A 205 6.33 -3.41 -32.62
CA GLN A 205 5.91 -4.65 -33.28
C GLN A 205 4.44 -4.51 -33.70
N SER A 206 4.10 -4.96 -34.90
CA SER A 206 2.71 -5.16 -35.29
C SER A 206 2.06 -6.13 -34.30
N ALA A 207 0.90 -5.77 -33.75
CA ALA A 207 0.10 -6.71 -32.98
C ALA A 207 -0.14 -7.98 -33.83
N PRO A 208 -0.05 -9.18 -33.23
CA PRO A 208 -0.37 -10.42 -33.94
C PRO A 208 -1.82 -10.44 -34.44
#